data_AF-A0A1L4BKG7-F1
#
_entry.id   AF-A0A1L4BKG7-F1
#
_cell.length_a   1.000
_cell.length_b   1.000
_cell.length_c   1.000
_cell.angle_alpha   90.00
_cell.angle_beta   90.00
_cell.angle_gamma   90.00
#
_symmetry.space_group_name_H-M   'P 1'
#
loop_
_entity.id
_entity.type
_entity.pdbx_description
1 polymer ?
#
loop_
_entity_poly.entity_id
_entity_poly.type
_entity_poly.pdbx_seq_one_letter_code
_entity_poly.pdbx_strand_id
1 'polypeptide(L)'
;TLVEIYRMDLLIGERYGIKSAVRAEKKRLQENLEMQRLELLSEAERKRIHDDHTFNAHAITTEGVSSKELRTDDPLIFPGSSNADGPLKGNNSNTHIIAQNHNNNSKNGQLCQSGLLGMPEVHSSDSDERKLDANCKQKRRRSKEAREDGEDRPREHPFIVTEPGELARGKKNGLDYLFDLYEQCGKFLLDVQRIARERGEKCPTKVTNQVFRHAKHTGAVYINKPKMRHYVHCYALHCLDSEQSNHLRRMFKERGENVGAWRQ
;
A
#
# COMPACT_ATOMS: atom_id res chain seq x y z
N THR A 1 -31.60 -39.90 -8.95
CA THR A 1 -30.48 -40.40 -8.11
C THR A 1 -30.60 -40.06 -6.62
N LEU A 2 -30.07 -38.94 -6.09
CA LEU A 2 -29.95 -38.73 -4.62
C LEU A 2 -31.28 -38.78 -3.85
N VAL A 3 -32.29 -38.00 -4.29
CA VAL A 3 -33.63 -37.97 -3.66
C VAL A 3 -34.41 -39.29 -3.90
N GLU A 4 -34.09 -39.99 -4.98
CA GLU A 4 -34.95 -40.99 -5.63
C GLU A 4 -34.53 -42.44 -5.32
N ILE A 5 -33.22 -42.70 -5.30
CA ILE A 5 -32.61 -44.00 -5.00
C ILE A 5 -32.17 -44.04 -3.54
N TYR A 6 -31.52 -42.97 -3.06
CA TYR A 6 -31.00 -42.87 -1.69
C TYR A 6 -31.99 -42.22 -0.71
N ARG A 7 -33.21 -41.87 -1.17
CA ARG A 7 -34.30 -41.27 -0.38
C ARG A 7 -33.87 -40.07 0.48
N MET A 8 -32.92 -39.26 0.00
CA MET A 8 -32.43 -38.10 0.73
C MET A 8 -33.33 -36.88 0.52
N ASP A 9 -34.03 -36.47 1.58
CA ASP A 9 -34.81 -35.23 1.62
C ASP A 9 -33.89 -34.01 1.71
N LEU A 10 -33.41 -33.57 0.53
CA LEU A 10 -32.72 -32.30 0.40
C LEU A 10 -33.71 -31.14 0.49
N LEU A 11 -33.27 -30.02 1.06
CA LEU A 11 -33.96 -28.74 0.98
C LEU A 11 -33.80 -28.11 -0.41
N ILE A 12 -34.68 -27.15 -0.75
CA ILE A 12 -34.60 -26.46 -2.05
C ILE A 12 -33.27 -25.71 -2.21
N GLY A 13 -32.77 -25.09 -1.14
CA GLY A 13 -31.48 -24.40 -1.12
C GLY A 13 -30.30 -25.33 -1.40
N GLU A 14 -30.27 -26.52 -0.82
CA GLU A 14 -29.20 -27.51 -0.99
C GLU A 14 -29.15 -28.05 -2.43
N ARG A 15 -30.33 -28.31 -3.02
CA ARG A 15 -30.46 -28.70 -4.43
C ARG A 15 -29.80 -27.70 -5.39
N TYR A 16 -29.73 -26.41 -5.06
CA TYR A 16 -28.97 -25.42 -5.82
C TYR A 16 -27.54 -25.23 -5.30
N GLY A 17 -27.33 -25.25 -3.97
CA GLY A 17 -26.04 -25.09 -3.31
C GLY A 17 -24.99 -26.08 -3.78
N ILE A 18 -25.33 -27.37 -3.91
CA ILE A 18 -24.43 -28.42 -4.42
C ILE A 18 -23.97 -28.07 -5.86
N LYS A 19 -24.90 -27.65 -6.73
CA LYS A 19 -24.58 -27.25 -8.11
C LYS A 19 -23.71 -25.99 -8.15
N SER A 20 -23.98 -25.02 -7.28
CA SER A 20 -23.20 -23.78 -7.15
C SER A 20 -21.78 -24.03 -6.64
N ALA A 21 -21.61 -24.93 -5.66
CA ALA A 21 -20.30 -25.32 -5.14
C ALA A 21 -19.44 -26.00 -6.22
N VAL A 22 -20.00 -26.97 -6.95
CA VAL A 22 -19.31 -27.63 -8.07
C VAL A 22 -18.97 -26.64 -9.19
N ARG A 23 -19.86 -25.69 -9.51
CA ARG A 23 -19.59 -24.62 -10.48
C ARG A 23 -18.46 -23.68 -10.01
N ALA A 24 -18.43 -23.33 -8.73
CA ALA A 24 -17.38 -22.48 -8.15
C ALA A 24 -16.02 -23.17 -8.17
N GLU A 25 -15.96 -24.45 -7.78
CA GLU A 25 -14.70 -25.22 -7.76
C GLU A 25 -14.19 -25.50 -9.18
N LYS A 26 -15.07 -25.85 -10.13
CA LYS A 26 -14.68 -25.96 -11.54
C LYS A 26 -14.13 -24.64 -12.09
N LYS A 27 -14.72 -23.50 -11.70
CA LYS A 27 -14.20 -22.18 -12.06
C LYS A 27 -12.81 -21.94 -11.45
N ARG A 28 -12.62 -22.22 -10.16
CA ARG A 28 -11.33 -22.05 -9.45
C ARG A 28 -10.20 -22.85 -10.11
N LEU A 29 -10.50 -24.09 -10.54
CA LEU A 29 -9.54 -24.94 -11.25
C LEU A 29 -9.22 -24.41 -12.65
N GLN A 30 -10.22 -23.91 -13.38
CA GLN A 30 -10.02 -23.29 -14.70
C GLN A 30 -9.15 -22.02 -14.61
N GLU A 31 -9.44 -21.11 -13.67
CA GLU A 31 -8.64 -19.89 -13.44
C GLU A 31 -7.19 -20.21 -13.06
N ASN A 32 -6.94 -21.32 -12.35
CA ASN A 32 -5.60 -21.78 -12.01
C ASN A 32 -4.84 -22.34 -13.24
N LEU A 33 -5.50 -23.15 -14.08
CA LEU A 33 -4.91 -23.68 -15.32
C LEU A 33 -4.63 -22.57 -16.35
N GLU A 34 -5.49 -21.55 -16.42
CA GLU A 34 -5.26 -20.37 -17.26
C GLU A 34 -4.09 -19.53 -16.73
N MET A 35 -3.97 -19.35 -15.42
CA MET A 35 -2.82 -18.68 -14.79
C MET A 35 -1.50 -19.40 -15.08
N GLN A 36 -1.46 -20.73 -14.96
CA GLN A 36 -0.28 -21.54 -15.30
C GLN A 36 0.09 -21.46 -16.80
N ARG A 37 -0.92 -21.36 -17.69
CA ARG A 37 -0.68 -21.13 -19.13
C ARG A 37 -0.11 -19.74 -19.40
N LEU A 38 -0.60 -18.69 -18.75
CA LEU A 38 -0.04 -17.34 -18.87
C LEU A 38 1.40 -17.28 -18.32
N GLU A 39 1.67 -17.98 -17.22
CA GLU A 39 3.01 -18.09 -16.63
C GLU A 39 4.00 -18.74 -17.61
N LEU A 40 3.67 -19.91 -18.17
CA LEU A 40 4.46 -20.60 -19.18
C LEU A 40 4.69 -19.77 -20.45
N LEU A 41 3.67 -19.07 -20.95
CA LEU A 41 3.81 -18.15 -22.09
C LEU A 41 4.74 -16.98 -21.76
N SER A 42 4.64 -16.42 -20.55
CA SER A 42 5.53 -15.35 -20.09
C SER A 42 6.99 -15.82 -19.95
N GLU A 43 7.22 -17.08 -19.62
CA GLU A 43 8.56 -17.66 -19.51
C GLU A 43 9.16 -17.98 -20.87
N ALA A 44 8.36 -18.48 -21.82
CA ALA A 44 8.76 -18.63 -23.21
C ALA A 44 9.13 -17.27 -23.84
N GLU A 45 8.40 -16.20 -23.51
CA GLU A 45 8.73 -14.85 -23.98
C GLU A 45 10.03 -14.31 -23.37
N ARG A 46 10.25 -14.53 -22.06
CA ARG A 46 11.53 -14.20 -21.41
C ARG A 46 12.72 -14.95 -22.04
N LYS A 47 12.51 -16.19 -22.49
CA LYS A 47 13.53 -16.99 -23.19
C LYS A 47 13.84 -16.43 -24.59
N ARG A 48 12.81 -16.11 -25.40
CA ARG A 48 13.03 -15.47 -26.72
C ARG A 48 13.80 -14.15 -26.64
N ILE A 49 13.50 -13.31 -25.65
CA ILE A 49 14.22 -12.03 -25.43
C ILE A 49 15.68 -12.27 -25.00
N HIS A 50 15.99 -13.38 -24.33
CA HIS A 50 17.37 -13.77 -23.98
C HIS A 50 18.15 -14.29 -25.20
N ASP A 51 17.50 -15.09 -26.04
CA ASP A 51 18.10 -15.65 -27.26
C ASP A 51 18.44 -14.53 -28.28
N ASP A 52 17.54 -13.57 -28.50
CA ASP A 52 17.81 -12.38 -29.34
C ASP A 52 19.00 -11.55 -28.83
N HIS A 53 19.10 -11.36 -27.50
CA HIS A 53 20.23 -10.67 -26.88
C HIS A 53 21.56 -11.42 -27.07
N THR A 54 21.52 -12.75 -27.09
CA THR A 54 22.69 -13.60 -27.31
C THR A 54 23.11 -13.60 -28.79
N PHE A 55 22.14 -13.61 -29.71
CA PHE A 55 22.39 -13.54 -31.15
C PHE A 55 23.03 -12.21 -31.56
N ASN A 56 22.49 -11.07 -31.10
CA ASN A 56 23.05 -9.74 -31.37
C ASN A 56 24.48 -9.57 -30.85
N ALA A 57 24.88 -10.23 -29.76
CA ALA A 57 26.23 -10.15 -29.23
C ALA A 57 27.29 -10.82 -30.13
N HIS A 58 26.92 -11.85 -30.91
CA HIS A 58 27.82 -12.55 -31.82
C HIS A 58 28.03 -11.83 -33.16
N ALA A 59 27.21 -10.84 -33.50
CA ALA A 59 27.27 -10.13 -34.78
C ALA A 59 28.28 -8.96 -34.81
N ILE A 60 28.97 -8.66 -33.71
CA ILE A 60 29.76 -7.43 -33.52
C ILE A 60 31.29 -7.70 -33.63
N THR A 61 31.72 -8.96 -33.78
CA THR A 61 33.14 -9.37 -33.64
C THR A 61 33.80 -9.87 -34.93
N THR A 62 33.61 -9.18 -36.07
CA THR A 62 34.35 -9.43 -37.33
C THR A 62 34.59 -8.15 -38.16
N GLU A 63 35.87 -7.88 -38.44
CA GLU A 63 36.47 -7.06 -39.52
C GLU A 63 36.26 -5.53 -39.64
N GLY A 64 37.36 -4.81 -39.99
CA GLY A 64 37.36 -3.51 -40.72
C GLY A 64 37.13 -2.24 -39.88
N VAL A 65 38.11 -1.50 -39.34
CA VAL A 65 39.35 -0.87 -39.89
C VAL A 65 39.12 0.34 -40.81
N SER A 66 39.56 1.51 -40.31
CA SER A 66 39.98 2.75 -41.01
C SER A 66 39.04 3.97 -41.07
N SER A 67 39.40 4.97 -40.25
CA SER A 67 39.69 6.39 -40.60
C SER A 67 38.83 7.14 -41.64
N LYS A 68 38.31 8.33 -41.26
CA LYS A 68 39.03 9.62 -41.44
C LYS A 68 38.07 10.84 -41.34
N GLU A 69 38.43 11.85 -40.52
CA GLU A 69 37.82 13.20 -40.61
C GLU A 69 38.37 13.99 -41.81
N LEU A 70 37.58 14.90 -42.41
CA LEU A 70 37.83 16.37 -42.46
C LEU A 70 36.85 17.07 -43.44
N ARG A 71 36.32 18.23 -43.00
CA ARG A 71 35.64 19.37 -43.70
C ARG A 71 35.43 19.33 -45.23
N THR A 72 34.32 19.91 -45.71
CA THR A 72 34.24 21.27 -46.33
C THR A 72 32.79 21.60 -46.75
N ASP A 73 32.48 22.89 -46.83
CA ASP A 73 31.20 23.55 -47.18
C ASP A 73 30.79 23.28 -48.67
N ASP A 74 29.58 23.52 -49.20
CA ASP A 74 28.67 24.69 -49.11
C ASP A 74 27.20 24.32 -49.58
N PRO A 75 26.19 25.22 -49.58
CA PRO A 75 24.75 24.85 -49.62
C PRO A 75 23.99 25.08 -50.96
N LEU A 76 22.80 24.48 -51.08
CA LEU A 76 21.78 24.83 -52.11
C LEU A 76 20.34 24.95 -51.57
N ILE A 77 19.94 26.20 -51.33
CA ILE A 77 18.67 26.86 -51.71
C ILE A 77 17.34 26.07 -51.62
N PHE A 78 16.42 26.55 -50.77
CA PHE A 78 14.97 26.56 -51.06
C PHE A 78 14.35 27.92 -50.62
N PRO A 79 13.47 28.57 -51.41
CA PRO A 79 13.05 29.96 -51.17
C PRO A 79 11.63 30.16 -50.58
N GLY A 80 11.40 31.34 -49.96
CA GLY A 80 10.08 31.92 -49.62
C GLY A 80 9.47 31.43 -48.29
N SER A 81 9.18 32.26 -47.27
CA SER A 81 8.29 33.46 -47.19
C SER A 81 6.80 33.12 -47.26
N SER A 82 5.89 33.69 -46.44
CA SER A 82 5.97 34.71 -45.37
C SER A 82 4.71 34.59 -44.47
N ASN A 83 4.69 34.82 -43.15
CA ASN A 83 5.08 35.98 -42.30
C ASN A 83 4.16 37.21 -42.38
N ALA A 84 3.41 37.47 -41.30
CA ALA A 84 2.85 38.74 -40.78
C ALA A 84 2.16 38.42 -39.42
N ASP A 85 2.25 39.18 -38.31
CA ASP A 85 3.01 40.38 -37.98
C ASP A 85 3.39 40.38 -36.47
N GLY A 86 4.31 41.25 -36.04
CA GLY A 86 4.77 41.39 -34.63
C GLY A 86 4.09 42.55 -33.86
N PRO A 87 4.78 43.28 -32.94
CA PRO A 87 6.15 43.09 -32.44
C PRO A 87 6.32 43.38 -30.90
N LEU A 88 7.57 43.67 -30.48
CA LEU A 88 8.07 44.16 -29.16
C LEU A 88 8.39 43.07 -28.12
N LYS A 89 9.57 42.92 -27.49
CA LYS A 89 10.82 43.71 -27.21
C LYS A 89 10.94 44.01 -25.70
N GLY A 90 11.89 43.35 -25.01
CA GLY A 90 12.19 43.62 -23.60
C GLY A 90 13.21 42.68 -22.97
N ASN A 91 14.50 43.04 -23.00
CA ASN A 91 15.52 42.38 -22.18
C ASN A 91 15.45 42.92 -20.74
N ASN A 92 15.59 42.06 -19.72
CA ASN A 92 16.85 42.04 -18.95
C ASN A 92 16.96 40.81 -18.03
N SER A 93 18.18 40.47 -17.62
CA SER A 93 18.45 39.54 -16.52
C SER A 93 18.54 40.28 -15.18
N ASN A 94 18.16 39.64 -14.08
CA ASN A 94 19.13 39.28 -13.03
C ASN A 94 18.52 38.48 -11.87
N THR A 95 19.40 37.81 -11.14
CA THR A 95 19.14 36.99 -9.96
C THR A 95 18.74 37.82 -8.73
N HIS A 96 17.98 37.21 -7.81
CA HIS A 96 18.31 37.30 -6.38
C HIS A 96 17.76 36.10 -5.62
N ILE A 97 18.60 35.48 -4.78
CA ILE A 97 18.21 34.45 -3.82
C ILE A 97 18.33 35.05 -2.42
N ILE A 98 17.24 35.10 -1.68
CA ILE A 98 17.24 35.29 -0.22
C ILE A 98 16.22 34.31 0.37
N ALA A 99 16.60 33.61 1.44
CA ALA A 99 15.74 32.68 2.15
C ALA A 99 15.28 33.28 3.48
N GLN A 100 14.13 32.84 4.00
CA GLN A 100 13.89 32.80 5.45
C GLN A 100 12.78 31.82 5.83
N ASN A 101 13.00 31.08 6.91
CA ASN A 101 11.92 30.45 7.68
C ASN A 101 11.08 31.54 8.34
N HIS A 102 9.82 31.25 8.68
CA HIS A 102 9.40 31.37 10.07
C HIS A 102 8.13 30.56 10.40
N ASN A 103 8.16 29.92 11.56
CA ASN A 103 7.03 29.26 12.22
C ASN A 103 6.30 30.30 13.11
N ASN A 104 4.96 30.37 13.08
CA ASN A 104 4.15 30.69 14.27
C ASN A 104 2.63 30.48 14.11
N ASN A 105 1.89 30.69 15.21
CA ASN A 105 0.53 30.22 15.49
C ASN A 105 -0.43 31.39 15.87
N SER A 106 -1.74 31.11 15.99
CA SER A 106 -2.84 31.89 16.59
C SER A 106 -3.72 32.88 15.76
N LYS A 107 -5.01 32.48 15.64
CA LYS A 107 -6.25 33.21 16.05
C LYS A 107 -7.00 34.22 15.13
N ASN A 108 -8.30 33.94 15.01
CA ASN A 108 -9.51 34.81 15.06
C ASN A 108 -10.16 35.44 13.80
N GLY A 109 -11.50 35.60 13.88
CA GLY A 109 -12.43 36.17 12.87
C GLY A 109 -13.17 35.10 12.04
N GLN A 110 -14.49 34.83 12.04
CA GLN A 110 -15.76 35.40 12.57
C GLN A 110 -16.65 36.16 11.55
N LEU A 111 -17.72 35.49 11.06
CA LEU A 111 -19.10 35.94 10.70
C LEU A 111 -19.85 34.66 10.20
N CYS A 112 -21.08 34.30 10.63
CA CYS A 112 -22.42 34.79 10.24
C CYS A 112 -22.84 34.47 8.78
N GLN A 113 -24.06 34.02 8.44
CA GLN A 113 -25.26 33.63 9.22
C GLN A 113 -26.19 32.75 8.32
N SER A 114 -27.23 32.12 8.87
CA SER A 114 -28.27 31.36 8.14
C SER A 114 -29.68 31.78 8.58
N GLY A 115 -30.70 31.57 7.74
CA GLY A 115 -32.11 31.85 8.06
C GLY A 115 -33.10 31.33 7.01
N LEU A 116 -34.21 30.75 7.48
CA LEU A 116 -35.35 30.29 6.68
C LEU A 116 -36.62 30.29 7.58
N LEU A 117 -37.76 30.71 7.04
CA LEU A 117 -39.10 30.76 7.67
C LEU A 117 -40.09 30.07 6.70
N GLY A 118 -41.28 29.56 7.08
CA GLY A 118 -42.03 29.62 8.34
C GLY A 118 -43.40 30.31 8.13
N MET A 119 -44.54 29.68 8.52
CA MET A 119 -45.89 30.28 8.59
C MET A 119 -46.83 29.50 9.58
N PRO A 120 -48.00 30.06 9.99
CA PRO A 120 -48.65 29.81 11.31
C PRO A 120 -50.10 29.20 11.19
N GLU A 121 -51.05 29.25 12.14
CA GLU A 121 -51.20 29.88 13.49
C GLU A 121 -51.94 28.91 14.48
N VAL A 122 -52.85 29.18 15.44
CA VAL A 122 -53.71 30.34 15.85
C VAL A 122 -54.05 30.27 17.36
N HIS A 123 -54.22 31.43 18.03
CA HIS A 123 -55.01 31.67 19.29
C HIS A 123 -54.67 30.90 20.61
N SER A 124 -54.87 31.43 21.84
CA SER A 124 -55.07 32.81 22.35
C SER A 124 -54.95 32.87 23.90
N SER A 125 -54.67 34.08 24.45
CA SER A 125 -55.00 34.60 25.79
C SER A 125 -54.06 34.44 27.01
N ASP A 126 -53.91 35.59 27.69
CA ASP A 126 -53.70 35.88 29.13
C ASP A 126 -52.29 36.05 29.77
N SER A 127 -51.80 37.30 29.67
CA SER A 127 -51.25 38.20 30.72
C SER A 127 -50.00 37.87 31.58
N ASP A 128 -48.96 38.68 31.32
CA ASP A 128 -47.90 39.22 32.19
C ASP A 128 -46.93 38.32 32.98
N GLU A 129 -45.68 38.32 32.50
CA GLU A 129 -44.52 37.65 33.09
C GLU A 129 -43.72 38.53 34.06
N ARG A 130 -43.19 37.94 35.15
CA ARG A 130 -41.91 38.39 35.76
C ARG A 130 -40.96 37.23 36.09
N LYS A 131 -40.49 36.60 35.01
CA LYS A 131 -39.13 36.07 34.83
C LYS A 131 -38.56 35.16 35.94
N LEU A 132 -38.92 33.88 35.88
CA LEU A 132 -38.05 32.79 36.33
C LEU A 132 -36.98 32.54 35.24
N ASP A 133 -35.74 32.22 35.63
CA ASP A 133 -34.77 31.62 34.70
C ASP A 133 -33.67 30.80 35.42
N ALA A 134 -34.12 29.79 36.18
CA ALA A 134 -33.21 28.79 36.75
C ALA A 134 -33.06 27.61 35.79
N ASN A 135 -31.98 27.57 35.00
CA ASN A 135 -31.61 26.35 34.28
C ASN A 135 -30.09 26.08 34.30
N CYS A 136 -29.71 25.03 35.02
CA CYS A 136 -28.36 24.48 35.02
C CYS A 136 -28.03 23.93 33.63
N LYS A 137 -27.16 24.61 32.87
CA LYS A 137 -26.78 24.21 31.50
C LYS A 137 -26.23 22.79 31.49
N GLN A 138 -27.09 21.87 31.05
CA GLN A 138 -26.91 20.42 31.10
C GLN A 138 -25.70 20.00 30.25
N LYS A 139 -24.53 19.96 30.89
CA LYS A 139 -23.23 19.69 30.26
C LYS A 139 -23.20 18.24 29.76
N ARG A 140 -23.72 18.01 28.55
CA ARG A 140 -23.83 16.70 27.88
C ARG A 140 -22.52 15.93 28.05
N ARG A 141 -22.52 14.94 28.96
CA ARG A 141 -21.38 14.06 29.22
C ARG A 141 -21.24 13.13 28.03
N ARG A 142 -20.59 13.61 26.95
CA ARG A 142 -20.12 12.78 25.85
C ARG A 142 -19.30 11.65 26.45
N SER A 143 -19.66 10.41 26.13
CA SER A 143 -19.07 9.20 26.69
C SER A 143 -17.55 9.29 26.64
N LYS A 144 -16.87 8.97 27.74
CA LYS A 144 -15.40 8.92 27.77
C LYS A 144 -14.95 7.62 27.10
N GLU A 145 -15.07 7.58 25.76
CA GLU A 145 -14.34 6.61 24.94
C GLU A 145 -12.87 6.68 25.31
N ALA A 146 -12.25 5.54 25.58
CA ALA A 146 -10.88 5.47 26.04
C ALA A 146 -9.92 5.89 24.93
N ARG A 147 -9.43 7.14 25.00
CA ARG A 147 -8.29 7.62 24.19
C ARG A 147 -6.97 7.07 24.73
N GLU A 148 -6.89 5.75 24.75
CA GLU A 148 -5.70 4.96 25.13
C GLU A 148 -4.81 4.77 23.87
N ASP A 149 -4.29 5.91 23.40
CA ASP A 149 -3.52 6.01 22.16
C ASP A 149 -2.30 6.95 22.33
N GLY A 150 -1.70 6.91 23.53
CA GLY A 150 -0.55 7.72 23.95
C GLY A 150 0.70 6.90 24.28
N GLU A 151 0.76 6.32 25.48
CA GLU A 151 2.05 5.99 26.14
C GLU A 151 2.45 4.50 26.17
N ASP A 152 1.53 3.55 26.33
CA ASP A 152 1.87 2.13 26.56
C ASP A 152 2.25 1.35 25.28
N ARG A 153 3.36 1.74 24.67
CA ARG A 153 4.15 0.86 23.78
C ARG A 153 5.63 0.88 24.18
N PRO A 154 6.09 -0.12 24.94
CA PRO A 154 7.52 -0.38 25.11
C PRO A 154 8.21 -0.37 23.73
N ARG A 155 9.23 0.49 23.58
CA ARG A 155 9.95 0.62 22.31
C ARG A 155 10.66 -0.70 22.01
N GLU A 156 10.27 -1.32 20.89
CA GLU A 156 10.89 -2.55 20.41
C GLU A 156 12.41 -2.42 20.27
N HIS A 157 13.14 -3.49 20.56
CA HIS A 157 14.57 -3.55 20.30
C HIS A 157 14.87 -3.42 18.80
N PRO A 158 15.93 -2.70 18.40
CA PRO A 158 16.32 -2.60 17.01
C PRO A 158 16.82 -3.95 16.49
N PHE A 159 16.55 -4.23 15.22
CA PHE A 159 17.09 -5.42 14.55
C PHE A 159 18.61 -5.34 14.39
N ILE A 160 19.24 -6.51 14.31
CA ILE A 160 20.61 -6.71 13.82
C ILE A 160 20.56 -7.77 12.70
N VAL A 161 21.58 -7.80 11.83
CA VAL A 161 21.73 -8.89 10.86
C VAL A 161 22.09 -10.15 11.65
N THR A 162 21.30 -11.21 11.50
CA THR A 162 21.57 -12.52 12.10
C THR A 162 21.57 -13.60 11.03
N GLU A 163 22.36 -14.64 11.25
CA GLU A 163 22.30 -15.86 10.45
C GLU A 163 20.97 -16.61 10.62
N PRO A 164 20.61 -17.49 9.68
CA PRO A 164 19.37 -18.27 9.76
C PRO A 164 19.36 -19.17 11.00
N GLY A 165 18.40 -18.95 11.89
CA GLY A 165 18.30 -19.67 13.17
C GLY A 165 19.15 -19.07 14.31
N GLU A 166 19.89 -17.99 14.06
CA GLU A 166 20.64 -17.30 15.11
C GLU A 166 19.75 -16.36 15.93
N LEU A 167 19.70 -16.61 17.24
CA LEU A 167 19.07 -15.71 18.20
C LEU A 167 19.95 -14.47 18.43
N ALA A 168 19.38 -13.29 18.19
CA ALA A 168 20.06 -12.02 18.43
C ALA A 168 20.45 -11.84 19.90
N ARG A 169 21.71 -11.46 20.15
CA ARG A 169 22.26 -11.35 21.52
C ARG A 169 21.94 -10.00 22.16
N GLY A 170 21.43 -10.05 23.40
CA GLY A 170 21.18 -8.87 24.23
C GLY A 170 19.90 -8.13 23.86
N LYS A 171 19.89 -6.79 23.99
CA LYS A 171 18.72 -5.93 23.71
C LYS A 171 18.56 -5.65 22.21
N LYS A 172 18.48 -6.70 21.40
CA LYS A 172 18.44 -6.70 19.92
C LYS A 172 17.45 -7.76 19.42
N ASN A 173 16.85 -7.52 18.25
CA ASN A 173 15.99 -8.48 17.56
C ASN A 173 16.71 -9.12 16.36
N GLY A 174 16.44 -10.39 16.07
CA GLY A 174 17.00 -11.12 14.92
C GLY A 174 16.17 -10.99 13.64
N LEU A 175 16.72 -11.37 12.51
CA LEU A 175 16.03 -11.33 11.21
C LEU A 175 14.96 -12.42 11.07
N ASP A 176 15.14 -13.60 11.69
CA ASP A 176 14.09 -14.63 11.70
C ASP A 176 12.84 -14.16 12.47
N TYR A 177 13.01 -13.40 13.55
CA TYR A 177 11.89 -12.76 14.25
C TYR A 177 11.20 -11.70 13.38
N LEU A 178 11.96 -10.93 12.59
CA LEU A 178 11.37 -9.99 11.60
C LEU A 178 10.51 -10.74 10.57
N PHE A 179 10.90 -11.95 10.15
CA PHE A 179 10.13 -12.77 9.22
C PHE A 179 8.88 -13.40 9.86
N ASP A 180 8.95 -13.89 11.11
CA ASP A 180 7.75 -14.33 11.85
C ASP A 180 6.70 -13.22 11.99
N LEU A 181 7.10 -11.95 12.16
CA LEU A 181 6.13 -10.84 12.15
C LEU A 181 5.31 -10.74 10.84
N TYR A 182 5.85 -11.18 9.70
CA TYR A 182 5.10 -11.26 8.44
C TYR A 182 4.13 -12.45 8.43
N GLU A 183 4.53 -13.61 8.96
CA GLU A 183 3.60 -14.73 9.17
C GLU A 183 2.45 -14.36 10.12
N GLN A 184 2.75 -13.66 11.22
CA GLN A 184 1.74 -13.13 12.13
C GLN A 184 0.79 -12.16 11.42
N CYS A 185 1.30 -11.25 10.58
CA CYS A 185 0.46 -10.42 9.71
C CYS A 185 -0.42 -11.26 8.75
N GLY A 186 0.06 -12.41 8.28
CA GLY A 186 -0.73 -13.38 7.51
C GLY A 186 -1.85 -14.02 8.34
N LYS A 187 -1.54 -14.49 9.55
CA LYS A 187 -2.49 -15.07 10.52
C LYS A 187 -3.61 -14.05 10.83
N PHE A 188 -3.26 -12.80 11.19
CA PHE A 188 -4.22 -11.72 11.40
C PHE A 188 -5.02 -11.31 10.15
N LEU A 189 -4.47 -11.48 8.93
CA LEU A 189 -5.23 -11.25 7.70
C LEU A 189 -6.32 -12.32 7.53
N LEU A 190 -6.02 -13.60 7.78
CA LEU A 190 -6.99 -14.70 7.72
C LEU A 190 -8.11 -14.52 8.77
N ASP A 191 -7.79 -14.01 9.96
CA ASP A 191 -8.78 -13.69 10.99
C ASP A 191 -9.71 -12.54 10.57
N VAL A 192 -9.15 -11.44 10.06
CA VAL A 192 -9.95 -10.32 9.52
C VAL A 192 -10.81 -10.77 8.33
N GLN A 193 -10.30 -11.64 7.46
CA GLN A 193 -11.08 -12.22 6.37
C GLN A 193 -12.23 -13.11 6.87
N ARG A 194 -12.02 -13.89 7.94
CA ARG A 194 -13.06 -14.73 8.56
C ARG A 194 -14.18 -13.84 9.12
N ILE A 195 -13.84 -12.84 9.93
CA ILE A 195 -14.77 -11.86 10.50
C ILE A 195 -15.53 -11.10 9.39
N ALA A 196 -14.84 -10.73 8.30
CA ALA A 196 -15.48 -10.05 7.17
C ALA A 196 -16.52 -10.96 6.47
N ARG A 197 -16.20 -12.24 6.24
CA ARG A 197 -17.14 -13.22 5.66
C ARG A 197 -18.35 -13.46 6.56
N GLU A 198 -18.15 -13.62 7.86
CA GLU A 198 -19.21 -13.82 8.87
C GLU A 198 -20.19 -12.63 8.92
N ARG A 199 -19.72 -11.41 8.61
CA ARG A 199 -20.52 -10.19 8.60
C ARG A 199 -21.10 -9.82 7.22
N GLY A 200 -20.75 -10.55 6.15
CA GLY A 200 -21.07 -10.15 4.78
C GLY A 200 -20.30 -8.91 4.28
N GLU A 201 -19.23 -8.49 4.97
CA GLU A 201 -18.37 -7.39 4.57
C GLU A 201 -17.42 -7.78 3.42
N LYS A 202 -16.85 -6.78 2.72
CA LYS A 202 -15.88 -7.01 1.64
C LYS A 202 -14.57 -7.61 2.18
N CYS A 203 -14.41 -8.93 2.00
CA CYS A 203 -13.22 -9.70 2.36
C CYS A 203 -11.91 -9.08 1.79
N PRO A 204 -10.93 -8.70 2.63
CA PRO A 204 -9.67 -8.11 2.17
C PRO A 204 -8.65 -9.15 1.69
N THR A 205 -8.09 -8.97 0.49
CA THR A 205 -7.15 -9.94 -0.13
C THR A 205 -5.66 -9.66 0.14
N LYS A 206 -5.33 -8.55 0.82
CA LYS A 206 -3.96 -8.12 1.16
C LYS A 206 -3.95 -7.48 2.56
N VAL A 207 -2.77 -7.34 3.18
CA VAL A 207 -2.62 -6.74 4.52
C VAL A 207 -3.00 -5.25 4.49
N THR A 208 -4.21 -4.92 4.92
CA THR A 208 -4.74 -3.53 4.95
C THR A 208 -4.52 -2.85 6.31
N ASN A 209 -4.86 -1.56 6.40
CA ASN A 209 -4.94 -0.84 7.69
C ASN A 209 -5.85 -1.55 8.72
N GLN A 210 -6.83 -2.36 8.29
CA GLN A 210 -7.72 -3.12 9.19
C GLN A 210 -6.97 -4.26 9.90
N VAL A 211 -6.04 -4.93 9.21
CA VAL A 211 -5.20 -5.99 9.80
C VAL A 211 -4.27 -5.42 10.88
N PHE A 212 -3.63 -4.29 10.61
CA PHE A 212 -2.81 -3.59 11.61
C PHE A 212 -3.62 -3.10 12.82
N ARG A 213 -4.89 -2.72 12.63
CA ARG A 213 -5.78 -2.42 13.76
C ARG A 213 -6.16 -3.69 14.52
N HIS A 214 -6.49 -4.78 13.84
CA HIS A 214 -6.83 -6.05 14.49
C HIS A 214 -5.67 -6.55 15.36
N ALA A 215 -4.44 -6.56 14.82
CA ALA A 215 -3.23 -6.89 15.56
C ALA A 215 -3.02 -6.07 16.85
N LYS A 216 -3.28 -4.74 16.84
CA LYS A 216 -3.23 -3.91 18.09
C LYS A 216 -4.23 -4.43 19.14
N HIS A 217 -5.45 -4.77 18.74
CA HIS A 217 -6.51 -5.21 19.67
C HIS A 217 -6.31 -6.66 20.15
N THR A 218 -5.72 -7.54 19.33
CA THR A 218 -5.36 -8.93 19.69
C THR A 218 -4.01 -9.02 20.44
N GLY A 219 -3.50 -7.91 20.99
CA GLY A 219 -2.30 -7.86 21.83
C GLY A 219 -0.95 -7.80 21.10
N ALA A 220 -0.92 -7.97 19.77
CA ALA A 220 0.30 -7.85 18.95
C ALA A 220 0.69 -6.37 18.70
N VAL A 221 0.86 -5.59 19.77
CA VAL A 221 1.17 -4.15 19.75
C VAL A 221 2.51 -3.81 19.12
N TYR A 222 3.40 -4.81 19.03
CA TYR A 222 4.68 -4.82 18.34
C TYR A 222 4.56 -4.99 16.81
N ILE A 223 3.35 -5.10 16.25
CA ILE A 223 3.15 -5.08 14.79
C ILE A 223 2.70 -3.68 14.36
N ASN A 224 3.47 -3.03 13.48
CA ASN A 224 3.20 -1.66 13.03
C ASN A 224 3.43 -1.48 11.52
N LYS A 225 2.55 -0.71 10.86
CA LYS A 225 2.54 -0.56 9.39
C LYS A 225 3.85 0.02 8.81
N PRO A 226 4.50 1.05 9.40
CA PRO A 226 5.76 1.56 8.87
C PRO A 226 6.84 0.48 8.81
N LYS A 227 7.05 -0.27 9.91
CA LYS A 227 8.04 -1.36 9.99
C LYS A 227 7.75 -2.46 8.96
N MET A 228 6.51 -2.96 8.91
CA MET A 228 6.14 -4.04 7.98
C MET A 228 6.16 -3.61 6.50
N ARG A 229 6.13 -2.30 6.20
CA ARG A 229 6.38 -1.79 4.84
C ARG A 229 7.87 -1.60 4.54
N HIS A 230 8.69 -1.30 5.54
CA HIS A 230 10.11 -0.99 5.34
C HIS A 230 10.95 -2.21 4.91
N TYR A 231 10.59 -3.41 5.38
CA TYR A 231 11.31 -4.67 5.12
C TYR A 231 10.57 -5.64 4.17
N VAL A 232 9.51 -5.18 3.48
CA VAL A 232 8.61 -6.07 2.73
C VAL A 232 9.30 -6.78 1.57
N HIS A 233 10.31 -6.14 0.95
CA HIS A 233 11.13 -6.71 -0.11
C HIS A 233 12.19 -7.68 0.43
N CYS A 234 12.72 -7.46 1.65
CA CYS A 234 13.59 -8.43 2.32
C CYS A 234 12.84 -9.75 2.62
N TYR A 235 11.58 -9.64 3.07
CA TYR A 235 10.71 -10.80 3.24
C TYR A 235 10.31 -11.42 1.89
N ALA A 236 10.06 -10.62 0.86
CA ALA A 236 9.80 -11.13 -0.49
C ALA A 236 10.98 -11.95 -1.04
N LEU A 237 12.22 -11.47 -0.86
CA LEU A 237 13.42 -12.24 -1.19
C LEU A 237 13.46 -13.56 -0.42
N HIS A 238 13.23 -13.53 0.91
CA HIS A 238 13.19 -14.75 1.74
C HIS A 238 12.14 -15.78 1.28
N CYS A 239 10.99 -15.34 0.78
CA CYS A 239 9.94 -16.22 0.26
C CYS A 239 10.16 -16.70 -1.18
N LEU A 240 10.89 -15.95 -2.01
CA LEU A 240 11.16 -16.29 -3.41
C LEU A 240 12.44 -17.13 -3.56
N ASP A 241 13.48 -16.78 -2.81
CA ASP A 241 14.76 -17.48 -2.77
C ASP A 241 15.34 -17.42 -1.35
N SER A 242 15.05 -18.47 -0.58
CA SER A 242 15.52 -18.59 0.79
C SER A 242 17.05 -18.84 0.86
N GLU A 243 17.67 -19.44 -0.17
CA GLU A 243 19.10 -19.69 -0.20
C GLU A 243 19.90 -18.41 -0.44
N GLN A 244 19.50 -17.61 -1.43
CA GLN A 244 20.09 -16.29 -1.68
C GLN A 244 19.87 -15.35 -0.48
N SER A 245 18.68 -15.38 0.13
CA SER A 245 18.40 -14.64 1.37
C SER A 245 19.34 -15.05 2.51
N ASN A 246 19.51 -16.36 2.73
CA ASN A 246 20.35 -16.93 3.79
C ASN A 246 21.85 -16.67 3.55
N HIS A 247 22.31 -16.72 2.30
CA HIS A 247 23.67 -16.34 1.92
C HIS A 247 23.93 -14.84 2.17
N LEU A 248 23.01 -13.97 1.73
CA LEU A 248 23.15 -12.52 1.89
C LEU A 248 23.14 -12.12 3.37
N ARG A 249 22.35 -12.80 4.22
CA ARG A 249 22.42 -12.66 5.69
C ARG A 249 23.79 -13.01 6.27
N ARG A 250 24.40 -14.13 5.86
CA ARG A 250 25.78 -14.51 6.28
C ARG A 250 26.80 -13.47 5.86
N MET A 251 26.82 -13.10 4.58
CA MET A 251 27.78 -12.15 4.00
C MET A 251 27.76 -10.77 4.68
N PHE A 252 26.57 -10.24 4.99
CA PHE A 252 26.47 -8.96 5.68
C PHE A 252 26.83 -9.07 7.17
N LYS A 253 26.49 -10.17 7.85
CA LYS A 253 26.90 -10.40 9.24
C LYS A 253 28.42 -10.53 9.37
N GLU A 254 29.07 -11.28 8.48
CA GLU A 254 30.53 -11.47 8.45
C GLU A 254 31.28 -10.14 8.28
N ARG A 255 30.75 -9.24 7.44
CA ARG A 255 31.24 -7.87 7.26
C ARG A 255 30.94 -6.92 8.42
N GLY A 256 30.18 -7.37 9.43
CA GLY A 256 29.72 -6.53 10.54
C GLY A 256 28.69 -5.47 10.15
N GLU A 257 28.02 -5.64 9.01
CA GLU A 257 27.15 -4.62 8.41
C GLU A 257 25.86 -4.37 9.20
N ASN A 258 25.37 -3.15 9.05
CA ASN A 258 24.15 -2.72 9.72
C ASN A 258 22.89 -3.14 8.92
N VAL A 259 21.75 -3.29 9.61
CA VAL A 259 20.48 -3.66 8.98
C VAL A 259 20.01 -2.66 7.92
N GLY A 260 20.43 -1.40 7.98
CA GLY A 260 20.19 -0.43 6.92
C GLY A 260 20.90 -0.79 5.61
N ALA A 261 22.17 -1.22 5.68
CA ALA A 261 22.94 -1.68 4.53
C ALA A 261 22.44 -3.02 3.97
N TRP A 262 22.19 -4.01 4.84
CA TRP A 262 21.61 -5.32 4.45
C TRP A 262 20.23 -5.21 3.77
N ARG A 263 19.51 -4.11 4.00
CA ARG A 263 18.16 -3.87 3.49
C ARG A 263 18.13 -3.20 2.10
N GLN A 264 19.21 -2.57 1.63
CA GLN A 264 19.20 -1.84 0.35
C GLN A 264 19.42 -2.77 -0.84
#